data_AF-A0A1I3XSU3-F1
#
_entry.id   AF-A0A1I3XSU3-F1
#
_cell.length_a   1.000
_cell.length_b   1.000
_cell.length_c   1.000
_cell.angle_alpha   90.00
_cell.angle_beta   90.00
_cell.angle_gamma   90.00
#
_symmetry.space_group_name_H-M   'P 1'
#
loop_
_entity.id
_entity.type
_entity.pdbx_description
1 polymer ?
#
loop_
_entity_poly.entity_id
_entity_poly.type
_entity_poly.pdbx_seq_one_letter_code
_entity_poly.pdbx_strand_id
1 'polypeptide(L)' 'MTRYPNFSKAAHAVTNYIVRYYSTLRPHAYTGGLPPNESENRFWKNANAVTSFSRPTSHQGQKGSGLMT' A
#
# COMPACT_ATOMS: atom_id res chain seq x y z
N MET A 1 -24.00 4.26 27.77
CA MET A 1 -24.16 3.35 26.61
C MET A 1 -24.76 4.15 25.47
N THR A 2 -24.03 4.35 24.38
CA THR A 2 -24.51 5.09 23.20
C THR A 2 -25.27 4.13 22.30
N ARG A 3 -26.59 4.26 22.22
CA ARG A 3 -27.42 3.45 21.31
C ARG A 3 -27.41 4.09 19.91
N TYR A 4 -27.40 3.27 18.87
CA TYR A 4 -27.58 3.77 17.52
C TYR A 4 -29.03 4.28 17.34
N PRO A 5 -29.22 5.48 16.75
CA PRO A 5 -30.54 6.12 16.68
C PRO A 5 -31.49 5.42 15.71
N ASN A 6 -30.99 4.57 14.80
CA ASN A 6 -31.77 3.76 13.88
C ASN A 6 -30.94 2.59 13.34
N PHE A 7 -31.61 1.66 12.65
CA PHE A 7 -31.00 0.48 12.04
C PHE A 7 -29.90 0.83 11.03
N SER A 8 -30.11 1.83 10.17
CA SER A 8 -29.11 2.24 9.17
C SER A 8 -27.80 2.65 9.84
N LYS A 9 -27.84 3.50 10.88
CA LYS A 9 -26.64 3.89 11.63
C LYS A 9 -25.96 2.71 12.32
N ALA A 10 -26.74 1.76 12.85
CA ALA A 10 -26.19 0.55 13.45
C ALA A 10 -25.49 -0.33 12.39
N ALA A 11 -26.14 -0.57 11.26
CA ALA A 11 -25.60 -1.37 10.16
C ALA A 11 -24.31 -0.75 9.62
N HIS A 12 -24.28 0.57 9.39
CA HIS A 12 -23.06 1.26 8.98
C HIS A 12 -21.93 1.12 10.00
N ALA A 13 -22.23 1.25 11.29
CA ALA A 13 -21.20 1.13 12.32
C ALA A 13 -20.62 -0.28 12.40
N VAL A 14 -21.46 -1.32 12.30
CA VAL A 14 -21.01 -2.72 12.29
C VAL A 14 -20.17 -3.01 11.04
N THR A 15 -20.63 -2.60 9.86
CA THR A 15 -19.85 -2.77 8.62
C THR A 15 -18.50 -2.06 8.69
N ASN A 16 -18.49 -0.80 9.15
CA ASN A 16 -17.25 -0.03 9.31
C ASN A 16 -16.30 -0.68 10.32
N TYR A 17 -16.82 -1.22 11.41
CA TYR A 17 -16.03 -1.97 12.38
C TYR A 17 -15.37 -3.18 11.74
N ILE A 18 -16.16 -4.02 11.03
CA ILE A 18 -15.65 -5.23 10.36
C ILE A 18 -14.58 -4.86 9.33
N VAL A 19 -14.87 -3.93 8.42
CA VAL A 19 -13.91 -3.54 7.37
C VAL A 19 -12.62 -3.02 7.99
N ARG A 20 -12.70 -2.09 8.94
CA ARG A 20 -11.49 -1.56 9.61
C ARG A 20 -10.71 -2.67 10.31
N TYR A 21 -11.38 -3.50 11.10
CA TYR A 21 -10.71 -4.56 11.86
C TYR A 21 -9.94 -5.52 10.94
N TYR A 22 -10.58 -6.01 9.88
CA TYR A 22 -9.95 -6.95 8.96
C TYR A 22 -8.87 -6.30 8.09
N SER A 23 -9.03 -5.03 7.72
CA SER A 23 -8.05 -4.31 6.89
C SER A 23 -6.82 -3.83 7.67
N THR A 24 -6.99 -3.39 8.93
CA THR A 24 -5.93 -2.66 9.65
C THR A 24 -5.40 -3.35 10.89
N LEU A 25 -6.12 -4.28 11.50
CA LEU A 25 -5.74 -4.84 12.81
C LEU A 25 -5.53 -6.35 12.78
N ARG A 26 -6.16 -7.09 11.87
CA ARG A 26 -6.13 -8.55 11.90
C ARG A 26 -4.70 -9.07 11.73
N PRO A 27 -4.12 -9.71 12.76
CA PRO A 27 -2.83 -10.37 12.65
C PRO A 27 -3.05 -11.66 11.85
N HIS A 28 -2.36 -11.81 10.73
CA HIS A 28 -2.44 -13.02 9.91
C HIS A 28 -1.07 -13.69 9.85
N ALA A 29 -0.98 -14.95 10.28
CA ALA A 29 0.28 -15.67 10.40
C ALA A 29 1.00 -15.80 9.04
N TYR A 30 0.25 -15.99 7.96
CA TYR A 30 0.80 -16.09 6.61
C TYR A 30 1.42 -14.78 6.08
N THR A 31 1.00 -13.62 6.58
CA THR A 31 1.57 -12.31 6.20
C THR A 31 2.64 -11.83 7.20
N GLY A 32 3.18 -12.73 8.02
CA GLY A 32 4.16 -12.40 9.05
C GLY A 32 3.58 -11.53 10.18
N GLY A 33 2.28 -11.66 10.45
CA GLY A 33 1.58 -10.86 11.47
C GLY A 33 1.19 -9.45 11.00
N LEU A 34 1.45 -9.09 9.74
CA LEU A 34 1.07 -7.79 9.21
C LEU A 34 -0.42 -7.73 8.86
N PRO A 35 -1.08 -6.58 9.08
CA PRO A 35 -2.42 -6.34 8.55
C PRO A 35 -2.45 -6.44 7.02
N PRO A 36 -3.60 -6.83 6.43
CA PRO A 36 -3.75 -6.93 4.98
C PRO A 36 -3.37 -5.65 4.22
N ASN A 37 -3.83 -4.47 4.65
CA ASN A 37 -3.49 -3.21 3.96
C ASN A 37 -1.98 -2.94 3.94
N GLU A 38 -1.27 -3.28 5.01
CA GLU A 38 0.17 -3.11 5.10
C GLU A 38 0.91 -4.12 4.22
N SER A 39 0.40 -5.36 4.15
CA SER A 39 0.91 -6.39 3.26
C SER A 39 0.76 -6.00 1.79
N GLU A 40 -0.40 -5.47 1.41
CA GLU A 40 -0.69 -4.99 0.07
C GLU A 40 0.17 -3.77 -0.31
N ASN A 41 0.33 -2.80 0.61
CA ASN A 41 1.21 -1.65 0.40
C ASN A 41 2.66 -2.06 0.12
N ARG A 42 3.17 -3.05 0.86
CA ARG A 42 4.50 -3.62 0.63
C ARG A 42 4.60 -4.31 -0.72
N PHE A 43 3.58 -5.08 -1.09
CA PHE A 43 3.49 -5.71 -2.40
C PHE A 43 3.62 -4.68 -3.53
N TRP A 44 2.82 -3.61 -3.52
CA TRP A 44 2.84 -2.60 -4.57
C TRP A 44 4.17 -1.83 -4.65
N LYS A 45 4.77 -1.48 -3.50
CA LYS A 45 6.09 -0.83 -3.46
C LYS A 45 7.18 -1.71 -4.07
N ASN A 46 7.19 -2.99 -3.72
CA ASN A 46 8.18 -3.94 -4.24
C ASN A 46 7.96 -4.24 -5.73
N ALA A 47 6.70 -4.38 -6.16
CA ALA A 47 6.36 -4.57 -7.57
C ALA A 47 6.85 -3.38 -8.42
N ASN A 48 6.61 -2.16 -7.98
CA ASN A 48 7.07 -0.95 -8.67
C ASN A 48 8.60 -0.88 -8.76
N ALA A 49 9.31 -1.25 -7.70
CA ALA A 49 10.76 -1.33 -7.73
C ALA A 49 11.22 -2.32 -8.82
N VAL A 50 10.70 -3.56 -8.82
CA VAL A 50 11.04 -4.58 -9.83
C VAL A 50 10.72 -4.11 -11.24
N THR A 51 9.56 -3.47 -11.47
CA THR A 51 9.20 -2.91 -12.78
C THR A 51 10.17 -1.82 -13.23
N SER A 52 10.63 -0.97 -12.32
CA SER A 52 11.62 0.07 -12.63
C SER A 52 13.01 -0.48 -12.95
N PHE A 53 13.46 -1.54 -12.25
CA PHE A 53 14.70 -2.24 -12.59
C PHE A 53 14.60 -2.98 -13.93
N SER A 54 13.43 -3.53 -14.24
CA SER A 54 13.20 -4.29 -15.47
C SER A 54 13.01 -3.41 -16.70
N ARG A 55 12.77 -2.10 -16.53
CA ARG A 55 12.82 -1.12 -17.62
C ARG A 55 14.25 -0.56 -17.70
N PRO A 56 15.07 -0.96 -18.68
CA PRO A 56 16.34 -0.30 -18.88
C PRO A 56 16.03 1.16 -19.26
N THR A 57 16.52 2.11 -18.49
CA THR A 57 16.56 3.51 -18.93
C THR A 57 17.41 3.54 -20.20
N SER A 58 16.78 3.70 -21.35
CA SER A 58 17.50 3.97 -22.60
C SER A 58 18.33 5.24 -22.38
N HIS A 59 19.65 5.06 -22.46
CA HIS A 59 20.72 6.05 -22.33
C HIS A 59 20.31 7.48 -22.68
N GLN A 60 20.40 8.40 -21.70
CA GLN A 60 20.56 9.82 -21.99
C GLN A 60 22.05 10.12 -22.00
N GLY A 61 22.57 10.45 -23.19
CA GLY A 61 23.98 10.59 -23.47
C GLY A 61 24.70 11.56 -22.54
N GLN A 62 25.89 11.15 -22.11
CA GLN A 62 26.90 12.06 -21.56
C GLN A 62 27.28 13.05 -22.67
N LYS A 63 26.81 14.30 -22.58
CA LYS A 63 27.44 15.41 -23.32
C LYS A 63 28.76 15.70 -22.61
N GLY A 64 29.86 15.30 -23.24
CA GLY A 64 31.21 15.66 -22.84
C GLY A 64 31.37 17.19 -22.76
N SER A 65 31.73 17.66 -21.58
CA SER A 65 32.30 18.98 -21.33
C SER A 65 33.82 18.84 -21.36
N GLY A 66 34.50 19.66 -22.16
CA GLY A 66 35.96 19.69 -22.22
C GLY A 66 36.48 20.72 -23.21
N LEU A 67 36.59 21.97 -22.77
CA LEU A 67 37.54 22.95 -23.31
C LEU A 67 38.94 22.60 -22.77
N MET A 68 39.97 22.50 -23.62
CA MET A 68 41.32 23.05 -23.38
C MET A 68 42.28 22.83 -24.55
N THR A 69 42.87 23.96 -24.97
CA THR A 69 44.15 24.25 -25.69
C THR A 69 44.46 23.55 -27.00
#